data_AF-A0AAF0PZ22-F1
#
_entry.id   AF-A0AAF0PZ22-F1
#
_cell.length_a   1.000
_cell.length_b   1.000
_cell.length_c   1.000
_cell.angle_alpha   90.00
_cell.angle_beta   90.00
_cell.angle_gamma   90.00
#
_symmetry.space_group_name_H-M   'P 1'
#
loop_
_entity.id
_entity.type
_entity.pdbx_description
1 polymer ?
#
loop_
_entity_poly.entity_id
_entity_poly.type
_entity_poly.pdbx_seq_one_letter_code
_entity_poly.pdbx_strand_id
1 'polypeptide(L)'
;FKDECNTEKKIASALKSFLETSMFVESEEKLRRKLFDLLQNVALIKDPEDPRKFYPRFNVEDTTSFVDLDQHSQNVLKRLYYDYYFHRQEGLWRDNAFKTLPVLLNSSDMLACGEDLGLIPSCVHPVMQELGLVGLRIQRMPSEPDVEFGIPSQYNYMTVCAPSCHDCSTLRAWWEEDEERRHRFFQAVMGSDELPPDQCTPEIVHFVLRQHVESPSMWSIFPLQDLLALKEDYTTRPAVEETINDPTNPKHYWRYRMCLCPLCCLSIPHSQPTSKRKAGWWWWLMVDNGNGGGCDDRWLVMVGCVHVTMESLLSDKDLTKTIKDLVRGSGRFYPQKDLESGQAKLKLGSEHPSQTQKYGLANK
;
A
#
# COMPACT_ATOMS: atom_id res chain seq x y z
N PHE A 1 27.52 -26.69 13.15
CA PHE A 1 28.45 -25.59 13.49
C PHE A 1 28.93 -25.75 14.93
N LYS A 2 30.17 -25.35 15.24
CA LYS A 2 30.68 -25.32 16.63
C LYS A 2 29.97 -24.22 17.45
N ASP A 3 29.98 -24.32 18.77
CA ASP A 3 29.31 -23.36 19.65
C ASP A 3 29.81 -21.91 19.50
N GLU A 4 31.08 -21.74 19.14
CA GLU A 4 31.68 -20.45 18.81
C GLU A 4 31.15 -19.82 17.51
N CYS A 5 30.51 -20.59 16.62
CA CYS A 5 30.04 -20.16 15.30
C CYS A 5 28.63 -20.67 14.94
N ASN A 6 27.77 -20.95 15.93
CA ASN A 6 26.45 -21.54 15.71
C ASN A 6 25.32 -20.53 15.45
N THR A 7 25.63 -19.24 15.33
CA THR A 7 24.66 -18.18 14.99
C THR A 7 25.27 -17.21 13.99
N GLU A 8 24.44 -16.53 13.21
CA GLU A 8 24.90 -15.52 12.25
C GLU A 8 25.73 -14.41 12.91
N LYS A 9 25.32 -13.96 14.11
CA LYS A 9 26.06 -12.94 14.88
C LYS A 9 27.46 -13.43 15.26
N LYS A 10 27.56 -14.69 15.71
CA LYS A 10 28.85 -15.30 16.07
C LYS A 10 29.74 -15.50 14.85
N ILE A 11 29.18 -15.97 13.74
CA ILE A 11 29.90 -16.10 12.45
C ILE A 11 30.41 -14.72 11.99
N ALA A 12 29.57 -13.70 12.00
CA ALA A 12 29.95 -12.34 11.62
C ALA A 12 31.08 -11.78 12.51
N SER A 13 30.99 -12.00 13.83
CA SER A 13 32.04 -11.59 14.77
C SER A 13 33.37 -12.33 14.54
N ALA A 14 33.31 -13.64 14.29
CA ALA A 14 34.49 -14.46 14.03
C ALA A 14 35.17 -14.08 12.71
N LEU A 15 34.38 -13.86 11.64
CA LEU A 15 34.89 -13.40 10.35
C LEU A 15 35.57 -12.04 10.46
N LYS A 16 34.96 -11.09 11.20
CA LYS A 16 35.55 -9.77 11.43
C LYS A 16 36.93 -9.87 12.10
N SER A 17 37.06 -10.68 13.15
CA SER A 17 38.34 -10.90 13.84
C SER A 17 39.39 -11.58 12.94
N PHE A 18 38.96 -12.53 12.09
CA PHE A 18 39.85 -13.23 11.15
C PHE A 18 40.39 -12.32 10.04
N LEU A 19 39.58 -11.35 9.60
CA LEU A 19 39.91 -10.43 8.51
C LEU A 19 40.67 -9.19 8.96
N GLU A 20 40.52 -8.77 10.22
CA GLU A 20 41.48 -7.83 10.83
C GLU A 20 42.92 -8.39 10.80
N THR A 21 43.06 -9.72 10.65
CA THR A 21 44.35 -10.43 10.51
C THR A 21 44.72 -10.73 9.04
N SER A 22 43.80 -10.61 8.07
CA SER A 22 44.04 -10.98 6.66
C SER A 22 43.39 -10.01 5.65
N MET A 23 44.20 -9.41 4.76
CA MET A 23 43.82 -8.32 3.83
C MET A 23 42.91 -8.72 2.63
N PHE A 24 41.89 -9.56 2.82
CA PHE A 24 40.99 -9.99 1.74
C PHE A 24 39.54 -9.53 1.97
N VAL A 25 39.19 -8.33 1.51
CA VAL A 25 37.87 -7.71 1.75
C VAL A 25 36.78 -8.21 0.79
N GLU A 26 37.07 -8.41 -0.50
CA GLU A 26 36.05 -8.86 -1.47
C GLU A 26 35.60 -10.33 -1.26
N SER A 27 36.40 -11.13 -0.55
CA SER A 27 36.02 -12.51 -0.20
C SER A 27 35.08 -12.57 1.02
N GLU A 28 35.05 -11.53 1.86
CA GLU A 28 34.33 -11.53 3.14
C GLU A 28 32.83 -11.65 2.95
N GLU A 29 32.21 -10.73 2.20
CA GLU A 29 30.75 -10.74 2.07
C GLU A 29 30.24 -11.98 1.36
N LYS A 30 31.02 -12.51 0.41
CA LYS A 30 30.70 -13.74 -0.31
C LYS A 30 30.84 -14.97 0.60
N LEU A 31 31.90 -15.03 1.40
CA LEU A 31 32.13 -16.11 2.36
C LEU A 31 31.07 -16.08 3.47
N ARG A 32 30.78 -14.90 4.01
CA ARG A 32 29.74 -14.67 5.02
C ARG A 32 28.38 -15.16 4.54
N ARG A 33 27.97 -14.77 3.33
CA ARG A 33 26.73 -15.25 2.70
C ARG A 33 26.69 -16.77 2.61
N LYS A 34 27.73 -17.40 2.04
CA LYS A 34 27.82 -18.86 1.96
C LYS A 34 27.73 -19.56 3.32
N LEU A 35 28.35 -19.00 4.36
CA LEU A 35 28.29 -19.56 5.71
C LEU A 35 26.89 -19.41 6.33
N PHE A 36 26.19 -18.31 6.04
CA PHE A 36 24.79 -18.14 6.45
C PHE A 36 23.89 -19.12 5.71
N ASP A 37 24.06 -19.30 4.39
CA ASP A 37 23.31 -20.28 3.61
C ASP A 37 23.47 -21.68 4.20
N LEU A 38 24.70 -22.08 4.55
CA LEU A 38 24.97 -23.37 5.19
C LEU A 38 24.37 -23.49 6.60
N LEU A 39 24.35 -22.41 7.38
CA LEU A 39 23.74 -22.40 8.71
C LEU A 39 22.22 -22.52 8.64
N GLN A 40 21.61 -21.86 7.64
CA GLN A 40 20.16 -21.81 7.43
C GLN A 40 19.63 -23.05 6.70
N ASN A 41 20.50 -23.86 6.08
CA ASN A 41 20.15 -25.08 5.37
C ASN A 41 19.83 -26.23 6.33
N VAL A 42 18.72 -26.12 7.05
CA VAL A 42 18.23 -27.12 8.00
C VAL A 42 16.73 -27.33 7.81
N ALA A 43 16.25 -28.56 7.89
CA ALA A 43 14.81 -28.83 7.79
C ALA A 43 14.05 -28.54 9.09
N LEU A 44 14.72 -28.76 10.23
CA LEU A 44 14.15 -28.64 11.58
C LEU A 44 15.04 -27.76 12.46
N ILE A 45 14.41 -26.87 13.21
CA ILE A 45 15.02 -25.99 14.20
C ILE A 45 14.80 -26.59 15.57
N LYS A 46 15.87 -26.78 16.34
CA LYS A 46 15.81 -27.35 17.69
C LYS A 46 15.25 -26.33 18.68
N ASP A 47 14.39 -26.78 19.58
CA ASP A 47 13.87 -25.93 20.65
C ASP A 47 15.00 -25.56 21.66
N PRO A 48 15.12 -24.28 22.07
CA PRO A 48 16.15 -23.87 23.02
C PRO A 48 15.97 -24.39 24.45
N GLU A 49 14.74 -24.69 24.87
CA GLU A 49 14.38 -25.09 26.23
C GLU A 49 14.34 -26.61 26.39
N ASP A 50 13.85 -27.32 25.39
CA ASP A 50 13.70 -28.77 25.37
C ASP A 50 14.48 -29.41 24.20
N PRO A 51 15.63 -30.05 24.47
CA PRO A 51 16.45 -30.67 23.45
C PRO A 51 15.79 -31.79 22.63
N ARG A 52 14.61 -32.27 23.04
CA ARG A 52 13.86 -33.31 22.31
C ARG A 52 12.81 -32.73 21.36
N LYS A 53 12.55 -31.42 21.39
CA LYS A 53 11.56 -30.76 20.55
C LYS A 53 12.21 -30.06 19.37
N PHE A 54 11.47 -30.04 18.26
CA PHE A 54 11.88 -29.44 17.01
C PHE A 54 10.70 -28.75 16.35
N TYR A 55 10.98 -27.65 15.67
CA TYR A 55 10.03 -26.90 14.86
C TYR A 55 10.44 -27.01 13.39
N PRO A 56 9.51 -27.15 12.44
CA PRO A 56 9.82 -27.04 11.03
C PRO A 56 10.46 -25.69 10.72
N ARG A 57 11.48 -25.64 9.85
CA ARG A 57 11.99 -24.37 9.32
C ARG A 57 10.90 -23.74 8.45
N PHE A 58 10.74 -22.42 8.54
CA PHE A 58 9.89 -21.70 7.60
C PHE A 58 10.45 -21.81 6.18
N ASN A 59 9.59 -21.98 5.17
CA ASN A 59 9.98 -22.29 3.78
C ASN A 59 10.94 -23.49 3.67
N VAL A 60 10.65 -24.59 4.37
CA VAL A 60 11.50 -25.78 4.37
C VAL A 60 11.75 -26.33 2.95
N GLU A 61 10.79 -26.17 2.04
CA GLU A 61 10.85 -26.63 0.65
C GLU A 61 12.00 -25.96 -0.15
N ASP A 62 12.44 -24.76 0.25
CA ASP A 62 13.54 -24.03 -0.40
C ASP A 62 14.94 -24.54 -0.02
N THR A 63 15.04 -25.42 0.98
CA THR A 63 16.34 -25.90 1.48
C THR A 63 16.84 -27.10 0.72
N THR A 64 18.13 -27.14 0.39
CA THR A 64 18.72 -28.33 -0.25
C THR A 64 18.65 -29.54 0.68
N SER A 65 18.75 -29.32 1.99
CA SER A 65 18.58 -30.39 3.00
C SER A 65 17.20 -31.04 2.98
N PHE A 66 16.16 -30.35 2.53
CA PHE A 66 14.83 -30.94 2.33
C PHE A 66 14.72 -31.65 0.98
N VAL A 67 15.23 -31.02 -0.09
CA VAL A 67 15.23 -31.58 -1.44
C VAL A 67 16.01 -32.90 -1.51
N ASP A 68 17.07 -33.05 -0.73
CA ASP A 68 17.90 -34.26 -0.68
C ASP A 68 17.24 -35.43 0.08
N LEU A 69 16.12 -35.21 0.77
CA LEU A 69 15.39 -36.27 1.47
C LEU A 69 14.64 -37.18 0.50
N ASP A 70 14.36 -38.41 0.94
CA ASP A 70 13.47 -39.31 0.21
C ASP A 70 12.02 -38.77 0.18
N GLN A 71 11.26 -39.20 -0.83
CA GLN A 71 9.89 -38.73 -1.05
C GLN A 71 8.96 -38.93 0.14
N HIS A 72 9.13 -40.01 0.90
CA HIS A 72 8.30 -40.27 2.08
C HIS A 72 8.59 -39.25 3.18
N SER A 73 9.88 -39.04 3.49
CA SER A 73 10.32 -38.04 4.48
C SER A 73 9.91 -36.62 4.09
N GLN A 74 10.03 -36.25 2.80
CA GLN A 74 9.55 -34.96 2.29
C GLN A 74 8.05 -34.78 2.55
N ASN A 75 7.23 -35.78 2.21
CA ASN A 75 5.78 -35.72 2.39
C ASN A 75 5.38 -35.59 3.87
N VAL A 76 6.07 -36.31 4.77
CA VAL A 76 5.82 -36.24 6.22
C VAL A 76 6.20 -34.86 6.76
N LEU A 77 7.39 -34.37 6.44
CA LEU A 77 7.84 -33.05 6.88
C LEU A 77 6.97 -31.93 6.32
N LYS A 78 6.57 -32.01 5.04
CA LYS A 78 5.64 -31.08 4.42
C LYS A 78 4.33 -31.04 5.20
N ARG A 79 3.73 -32.20 5.49
CA ARG A 79 2.50 -32.27 6.30
C ARG A 79 2.67 -31.63 7.68
N LEU A 80 3.78 -31.89 8.37
CA LEU A 80 4.06 -31.29 9.69
C LEU A 80 4.29 -29.78 9.61
N TYR A 81 4.98 -29.31 8.57
CA TYR A 81 5.19 -27.90 8.28
C TYR A 81 3.85 -27.18 8.07
N TYR A 82 2.98 -27.73 7.21
CA TYR A 82 1.68 -27.12 6.94
C TYR A 82 0.77 -27.12 8.17
N ASP A 83 0.72 -28.22 8.92
CA ASP A 83 -0.02 -28.30 10.18
C ASP A 83 0.47 -27.24 11.18
N TYR A 84 1.80 -27.11 11.34
CA TYR A 84 2.40 -26.21 12.33
C TYR A 84 2.13 -24.73 12.03
N TYR A 85 2.35 -24.28 10.79
CA TYR A 85 2.27 -22.87 10.42
C TYR A 85 0.87 -22.40 10.03
N PHE A 86 0.04 -23.26 9.44
CA PHE A 86 -1.23 -22.84 8.81
C PHE A 86 -2.49 -23.41 9.45
N HIS A 87 -2.41 -24.38 10.38
CA HIS A 87 -3.61 -24.97 10.99
C HIS A 87 -3.61 -24.96 12.52
N ARG A 88 -2.52 -25.43 13.14
CA ARG A 88 -2.46 -25.70 14.58
C ARG A 88 -2.75 -24.47 15.43
N GLN A 89 -2.32 -23.29 15.00
CA GLN A 89 -2.39 -22.06 15.78
C GLN A 89 -3.61 -21.19 15.46
N GLU A 90 -4.43 -21.55 14.47
CA GLU A 90 -5.52 -20.68 14.02
C GLU A 90 -6.54 -20.36 15.11
N GLY A 91 -6.95 -21.38 15.88
CA GLY A 91 -7.88 -21.19 17.00
C GLY A 91 -7.28 -20.31 18.09
N LEU A 92 -6.01 -20.54 18.46
CA LEU A 92 -5.33 -19.75 19.47
C LEU A 92 -5.19 -18.28 19.06
N TRP A 93 -4.81 -18.01 17.80
CA TRP A 93 -4.69 -16.65 17.27
C TRP A 93 -6.04 -15.95 17.21
N ARG A 94 -7.08 -16.64 16.76
CA ARG A 94 -8.46 -16.13 16.77
C ARG A 94 -8.91 -15.76 18.19
N ASP A 95 -8.74 -16.66 19.16
CA ASP A 95 -9.14 -16.41 20.55
C ASP A 95 -8.37 -15.24 21.18
N ASN A 96 -7.08 -15.11 20.87
CA ASN A 96 -6.27 -13.98 21.33
C ASN A 96 -6.67 -12.67 20.67
N ALA A 97 -7.02 -12.69 19.39
CA ALA A 97 -7.52 -11.53 18.67
C ALA A 97 -8.83 -11.01 19.29
N PHE A 98 -9.80 -11.89 19.59
CA PHE A 98 -11.05 -11.50 20.24
C PHE A 98 -10.89 -11.00 21.67
N LYS A 99 -9.79 -11.33 22.35
CA LYS A 99 -9.48 -10.73 23.66
C LYS A 99 -8.91 -9.33 23.55
N THR A 100 -8.17 -9.04 22.48
CA THR A 100 -7.30 -7.85 22.40
C THR A 100 -7.88 -6.76 21.49
N LEU A 101 -8.32 -7.13 20.29
CA LEU A 101 -8.80 -6.18 19.28
C LEU A 101 -10.03 -5.40 19.73
N PRO A 102 -11.05 -5.98 20.40
CA PRO A 102 -12.19 -5.19 20.86
C PRO A 102 -11.82 -4.10 21.87
N VAL A 103 -10.79 -4.33 22.71
CA VAL A 103 -10.32 -3.32 23.66
C VAL A 103 -9.68 -2.14 22.92
N LEU A 104 -8.92 -2.41 21.85
CA LEU A 104 -8.33 -1.37 21.01
C LEU A 104 -9.40 -0.62 20.21
N LEU A 105 -10.35 -1.33 19.61
CA LEU A 105 -11.44 -0.74 18.82
C LEU A 105 -12.34 0.17 19.66
N ASN A 106 -12.61 -0.20 20.92
CA ASN A 106 -13.41 0.61 21.83
C ASN A 106 -12.62 1.76 22.49
N SER A 107 -11.33 1.91 22.20
CA SER A 107 -10.50 2.97 22.80
C SER A 107 -10.67 4.34 22.12
N SER A 108 -11.23 4.37 20.90
CA SER A 108 -11.48 5.60 20.15
C SER A 108 -12.60 5.42 19.13
N ASP A 109 -13.26 6.50 18.73
CA ASP A 109 -14.23 6.50 17.63
C ASP A 109 -13.57 6.50 16.23
N MET A 110 -12.25 6.35 16.14
CA MET A 110 -11.54 6.33 14.86
C MET A 110 -11.81 5.04 14.10
N LEU A 111 -11.93 5.14 12.78
CA LEU A 111 -12.00 3.98 11.91
C LEU A 111 -10.69 3.20 11.96
N ALA A 112 -10.76 1.93 12.35
CA ALA A 112 -9.61 1.04 12.38
C ALA A 112 -9.47 0.29 11.06
N CYS A 113 -8.30 0.43 10.44
CA CYS A 113 -7.91 -0.33 9.26
C CYS A 113 -6.85 -1.36 9.64
N GLY A 114 -7.08 -2.62 9.30
CA GLY A 114 -6.09 -3.68 9.41
C GLY A 114 -5.23 -3.71 8.14
N GLU A 115 -3.92 -3.65 8.31
CA GLU A 115 -2.98 -4.00 7.25
C GLU A 115 -2.93 -5.53 7.18
N ASP A 116 -3.61 -6.10 6.18
CA ASP A 116 -3.81 -7.54 5.98
C ASP A 116 -3.08 -8.05 4.72
N LEU A 117 -1.90 -7.49 4.41
CA LEU A 117 -1.12 -7.89 3.25
C LEU A 117 -0.14 -9.03 3.57
N GLY A 118 0.30 -9.72 2.53
CA GLY A 118 1.32 -10.77 2.62
C GLY A 118 0.80 -12.09 3.18
N LEU A 119 1.69 -12.85 3.81
CA LEU A 119 1.36 -14.19 4.30
C LEU A 119 0.65 -14.09 5.66
N ILE A 120 -0.68 -14.12 5.63
CA ILE A 120 -1.52 -14.08 6.82
C ILE A 120 -2.25 -15.42 7.06
N PRO A 121 -2.50 -15.80 8.33
CA PRO A 121 -3.30 -16.97 8.66
C PRO A 121 -4.73 -16.86 8.13
N SER A 122 -5.38 -18.00 7.83
CA SER A 122 -6.73 -17.99 7.26
C SER A 122 -7.78 -17.40 8.22
N CYS A 123 -7.50 -17.45 9.53
CA CYS A 123 -8.36 -16.88 10.56
C CYS A 123 -8.42 -15.33 10.56
N VAL A 124 -7.48 -14.63 9.92
CA VAL A 124 -7.40 -13.16 9.97
C VAL A 124 -8.60 -12.51 9.30
N HIS A 125 -8.92 -12.88 8.07
CA HIS A 125 -10.04 -12.28 7.32
C HIS A 125 -11.40 -12.45 8.02
N PRO A 126 -11.79 -13.65 8.51
CA PRO A 126 -13.02 -13.82 9.28
C PRO A 126 -13.06 -12.97 10.55
N VAL A 127 -11.96 -12.91 11.30
CA VAL A 127 -11.89 -12.10 12.53
C VAL A 127 -12.06 -10.62 12.22
N MET A 128 -11.40 -10.12 11.17
CA MET A 128 -11.55 -8.73 10.75
C MET A 128 -12.99 -8.41 10.36
N GLN A 129 -13.63 -9.30 9.59
CA GLN A 129 -15.02 -9.13 9.18
C GLN A 129 -15.98 -9.14 10.39
N GLU A 130 -15.80 -10.06 11.34
CA GLU A 130 -16.63 -10.14 12.56
C GLU A 130 -16.46 -8.93 13.48
N LEU A 131 -15.27 -8.34 13.52
CA LEU A 131 -14.97 -7.15 14.32
C LEU A 131 -15.25 -5.83 13.58
N GLY A 132 -15.66 -5.88 12.32
CA GLY A 132 -15.89 -4.68 11.50
C GLY A 132 -14.63 -3.90 11.16
N LEU A 133 -13.47 -4.57 11.12
CA LEU A 133 -12.20 -3.99 10.67
C LEU A 133 -12.18 -3.83 9.15
N VAL A 134 -11.69 -2.69 8.69
CA VAL A 134 -11.52 -2.42 7.25
C VAL A 134 -10.19 -3.01 6.78
N GLY A 135 -10.20 -3.85 5.75
CA GLY A 135 -8.98 -4.43 5.16
C GLY A 135 -8.29 -3.50 4.17
N LEU A 136 -7.06 -3.80 3.77
CA LEU A 136 -6.26 -3.04 2.81
C LEU A 136 -6.15 -3.81 1.49
N ARG A 137 -6.38 -3.13 0.37
CA ARG A 137 -6.25 -3.71 -0.99
C ARG A 137 -5.28 -2.87 -1.80
N ILE A 138 -4.08 -3.38 -1.97
CA ILE A 138 -3.07 -2.77 -2.84
C ILE A 138 -3.11 -3.50 -4.18
N GLN A 139 -3.36 -2.79 -5.28
CA GLN A 139 -3.50 -3.41 -6.61
C GLN A 139 -2.28 -4.28 -6.98
N ARG A 140 -1.08 -3.91 -6.53
CA ARG A 140 0.16 -4.61 -6.83
C ARG A 140 0.53 -5.72 -5.84
N MET A 141 -0.26 -5.89 -4.78
CA MET A 141 -0.09 -6.92 -3.77
C MET A 141 -1.44 -7.58 -3.50
N PRO A 142 -1.98 -8.32 -4.50
CA PRO A 142 -3.24 -9.03 -4.33
C PRO A 142 -3.13 -10.06 -3.20
N SER A 143 -4.23 -10.28 -2.49
CA SER A 143 -4.30 -11.26 -1.39
C SER A 143 -4.45 -12.70 -1.93
N GLU A 144 -4.89 -12.84 -3.17
CA GLU A 144 -5.19 -14.10 -3.83
C GLU A 144 -3.92 -14.73 -4.45
N PRO A 145 -3.63 -16.01 -4.17
CA PRO A 145 -2.35 -16.66 -4.51
C PRO A 145 -2.09 -16.86 -6.02
N ASP A 146 -3.10 -16.71 -6.87
CA ASP A 146 -3.01 -16.96 -8.33
C ASP A 146 -3.28 -15.69 -9.17
N VAL A 147 -3.22 -14.52 -8.53
CA VAL A 147 -3.51 -13.24 -9.17
C VAL A 147 -2.26 -12.38 -9.15
N GLU A 148 -1.82 -11.89 -10.32
CA GLU A 148 -0.65 -11.00 -10.41
C GLU A 148 -1.03 -9.55 -10.03
N PHE A 149 -2.22 -9.10 -10.43
CA PHE A 149 -2.73 -7.74 -10.17
C PHE A 149 -4.13 -7.79 -9.58
N GLY A 150 -4.35 -7.08 -8.48
CA GLY A 150 -5.67 -6.88 -7.93
C GLY A 150 -6.59 -6.15 -8.93
N ILE A 151 -7.85 -6.56 -8.96
CA ILE A 151 -8.87 -5.99 -9.84
C ILE A 151 -9.81 -5.12 -8.99
N PRO A 152 -9.69 -3.77 -9.02
CA PRO A 152 -10.42 -2.91 -8.09
C PRO A 152 -11.94 -3.05 -8.17
N SER A 153 -12.49 -3.38 -9.34
CA SER A 153 -13.94 -3.62 -9.50
C SER A 153 -14.46 -4.83 -8.70
N GLN A 154 -13.58 -5.73 -8.25
CA GLN A 154 -13.92 -6.93 -7.47
C GLN A 154 -13.68 -6.76 -5.95
N TYR A 155 -13.19 -5.59 -5.50
CA TYR A 155 -12.91 -5.38 -4.08
C TYR A 155 -14.20 -5.31 -3.26
N ASN A 156 -14.15 -5.88 -2.05
CA ASN A 156 -15.26 -5.85 -1.10
C ASN A 156 -15.42 -4.46 -0.47
N TYR A 157 -16.64 -4.10 -0.07
CA TYR A 157 -16.92 -2.79 0.53
C TYR A 157 -16.10 -2.50 1.79
N MET A 158 -15.89 -3.47 2.70
CA MET A 158 -15.10 -3.30 3.93
C MET A 158 -13.58 -3.27 3.66
N THR A 159 -13.15 -2.52 2.66
CA THR A 159 -11.74 -2.35 2.31
C THR A 159 -11.39 -0.90 2.01
N VAL A 160 -10.10 -0.59 2.19
CA VAL A 160 -9.42 0.59 1.66
C VAL A 160 -8.58 0.15 0.48
N CYS A 161 -8.79 0.72 -0.70
CA CYS A 161 -7.98 0.39 -1.88
C CYS A 161 -6.92 1.44 -2.18
N ALA A 162 -5.79 1.02 -2.74
CA ALA A 162 -4.77 1.92 -3.28
C ALA A 162 -4.00 1.27 -4.43
N PRO A 163 -3.51 2.04 -5.42
CA PRO A 163 -2.66 1.48 -6.47
C PRO A 163 -1.32 0.98 -5.93
N SER A 164 -0.80 1.64 -4.90
CA SER A 164 0.56 1.52 -4.41
C SER A 164 0.60 1.87 -2.92
N CYS A 165 1.68 1.45 -2.25
CA CYS A 165 1.96 1.89 -0.89
C CYS A 165 3.39 2.42 -0.75
N HIS A 166 3.71 2.95 0.43
CA HIS A 166 5.01 3.58 0.68
C HIS A 166 6.18 2.58 0.71
N ASP A 167 5.90 1.29 0.89
CA ASP A 167 6.89 0.20 0.88
C ASP A 167 7.11 -0.40 -0.51
N CYS A 168 6.50 0.16 -1.55
CA CYS A 168 6.82 -0.20 -2.93
C CYS A 168 7.06 1.03 -3.81
N SER A 169 7.53 0.78 -5.03
CA SER A 169 7.81 1.82 -6.03
C SER A 169 6.55 2.68 -6.31
N THR A 170 6.69 3.90 -6.82
CA THR A 170 5.53 4.69 -7.28
C THR A 170 4.86 4.04 -8.48
N LEU A 171 3.64 4.45 -8.86
CA LEU A 171 2.98 3.92 -10.06
C LEU A 171 3.86 4.11 -11.30
N ARG A 172 4.47 5.30 -11.44
CA ARG A 172 5.39 5.60 -12.55
C ARG A 172 6.61 4.68 -12.56
N ALA A 173 7.30 4.58 -11.43
CA ALA A 173 8.52 3.76 -11.33
C ALA A 173 8.21 2.29 -11.61
N TRP A 174 7.09 1.80 -11.09
CA TRP A 174 6.62 0.45 -11.32
C TRP A 174 6.24 0.21 -12.80
N TRP A 175 5.63 1.17 -13.47
CA TRP A 175 5.32 1.06 -14.89
C TRP A 175 6.57 1.01 -15.77
N GLU A 176 7.58 1.83 -15.44
CA GLU A 176 8.79 2.01 -16.25
C GLU A 176 9.87 0.94 -15.98
N GLU A 177 9.79 0.20 -14.87
CA GLU A 177 10.83 -0.74 -14.41
C GLU A 177 10.89 -2.06 -15.18
N ASP A 178 9.73 -2.63 -15.55
CA ASP A 178 9.63 -3.99 -16.11
C ASP A 178 8.68 -4.00 -17.31
N GLU A 179 9.24 -4.17 -18.51
CA GLU A 179 8.52 -4.22 -19.78
C GLU A 179 7.54 -5.40 -19.82
N GLU A 180 7.95 -6.61 -19.43
CA GLU A 180 7.07 -7.77 -19.52
C GLU A 180 5.87 -7.65 -18.56
N ARG A 181 6.11 -7.18 -17.33
CA ARG A 181 5.05 -6.89 -16.36
C ARG A 181 4.09 -5.82 -16.86
N ARG A 182 4.62 -4.75 -17.45
CA ARG A 182 3.83 -3.66 -18.05
C ARG A 182 2.91 -4.18 -19.15
N HIS A 183 3.41 -5.04 -20.04
CA HIS A 183 2.60 -5.67 -21.09
C HIS A 183 1.46 -6.51 -20.51
N ARG A 184 1.76 -7.37 -19.52
CA ARG A 184 0.73 -8.18 -18.86
C ARG A 184 -0.32 -7.32 -18.16
N PHE A 185 0.08 -6.23 -17.50
CA PHE A 185 -0.88 -5.30 -16.87
C PHE A 185 -1.75 -4.57 -17.89
N PHE A 186 -1.15 -4.09 -18.99
CA PHE A 186 -1.88 -3.39 -20.04
C PHE A 186 -2.95 -4.28 -20.69
N GLN A 187 -2.62 -5.54 -20.92
CA GLN A 187 -3.58 -6.52 -21.43
C GLN A 187 -4.63 -6.91 -20.38
N ALA A 188 -4.20 -7.32 -19.18
CA ALA A 188 -5.09 -7.91 -18.18
C ALA A 188 -6.00 -6.88 -17.48
N VAL A 189 -5.50 -5.65 -17.25
CA VAL A 189 -6.20 -4.62 -16.47
C VAL A 189 -6.74 -3.51 -17.35
N MET A 190 -6.00 -3.07 -18.37
CA MET A 190 -6.48 -2.03 -19.30
C MET A 190 -7.25 -2.61 -20.49
N GLY A 191 -7.21 -3.92 -20.72
CA GLY A 191 -7.95 -4.60 -21.78
C GLY A 191 -7.48 -4.25 -23.18
N SER A 192 -6.23 -3.80 -23.33
CA SER A 192 -5.65 -3.41 -24.61
C SER A 192 -4.60 -4.43 -25.07
N ASP A 193 -4.72 -4.87 -26.32
CA ASP A 193 -3.72 -5.72 -26.99
C ASP A 193 -2.63 -4.90 -27.71
N GLU A 194 -2.65 -3.57 -27.59
CA GLU A 194 -1.63 -2.70 -28.17
C GLU A 194 -0.33 -2.71 -27.36
N LEU A 195 0.74 -2.15 -27.95
CA LEU A 195 1.99 -1.98 -27.23
C LEU A 195 1.84 -0.89 -26.15
N PRO A 196 2.06 -1.19 -24.86
CA PRO A 196 2.00 -0.16 -23.82
C PRO A 196 3.14 0.85 -24.02
N PRO A 197 2.93 2.16 -23.74
CA PRO A 197 3.99 3.14 -23.81
C PRO A 197 5.08 2.88 -22.75
N ASP A 198 6.33 3.18 -23.11
CA ASP A 198 7.47 2.94 -22.22
C ASP A 198 7.44 3.80 -20.96
N GLN A 199 6.98 5.05 -21.10
CA GLN A 199 6.81 5.98 -20.01
C GLN A 199 5.40 5.94 -19.46
N CYS A 200 5.28 6.16 -18.14
CA CYS A 200 3.98 6.24 -17.50
C CYS A 200 3.36 7.62 -17.77
N THR A 201 2.46 7.68 -18.77
CA THR A 201 1.82 8.94 -19.18
C THR A 201 0.68 9.32 -18.22
N PRO A 202 0.26 10.61 -18.19
CA PRO A 202 -0.88 11.05 -17.40
C PRO A 202 -2.18 10.27 -17.67
N GLU A 203 -2.38 9.76 -18.90
CA GLU A 203 -3.55 8.95 -19.27
C GLU A 203 -3.54 7.59 -18.56
N ILE A 204 -2.38 6.95 -18.44
CA ILE A 204 -2.22 5.69 -17.70
C ILE A 204 -2.50 5.93 -16.22
N VAL A 205 -1.89 6.98 -15.66
CA VAL A 205 -2.11 7.37 -14.26
C VAL A 205 -3.59 7.63 -14.03
N HIS A 206 -4.23 8.42 -14.89
CA HIS A 206 -5.65 8.71 -14.81
C HIS A 206 -6.50 7.43 -14.86
N PHE A 207 -6.21 6.50 -15.77
CA PHE A 207 -6.91 5.21 -15.84
C PHE A 207 -6.79 4.43 -14.52
N VAL A 208 -5.57 4.30 -14.00
CA VAL A 208 -5.30 3.56 -12.76
C VAL A 208 -5.96 4.23 -11.55
N LEU A 209 -5.86 5.54 -11.40
CA LEU A 209 -6.52 6.21 -10.29
C LEU A 209 -8.04 6.14 -10.41
N ARG A 210 -8.58 6.25 -11.63
CA ARG A 210 -10.02 6.19 -11.89
C ARG A 210 -10.63 4.86 -11.46
N GLN A 211 -10.04 3.72 -11.83
CA GLN A 211 -10.57 2.41 -11.43
C GLN A 211 -10.60 2.21 -9.92
N HIS A 212 -9.65 2.79 -9.17
CA HIS A 212 -9.67 2.73 -7.71
C HIS A 212 -10.77 3.60 -7.14
N VAL A 213 -10.90 4.84 -7.65
CA VAL A 213 -12.04 5.68 -7.29
C VAL A 213 -13.32 4.92 -7.60
N GLU A 214 -13.49 4.28 -8.75
CA GLU A 214 -14.70 3.52 -9.13
C GLU A 214 -14.88 2.16 -8.40
N SER A 215 -13.94 1.74 -7.54
CA SER A 215 -13.98 0.43 -6.86
C SER A 215 -15.05 0.31 -5.76
N PRO A 216 -15.64 -0.87 -5.50
CA PRO A 216 -16.63 -1.01 -4.44
C PRO A 216 -16.08 -0.82 -3.01
N SER A 217 -14.76 -0.71 -2.82
CA SER A 217 -14.10 -0.40 -1.55
C SER A 217 -14.72 0.83 -0.87
N MET A 218 -14.71 0.88 0.46
CA MET A 218 -15.23 2.00 1.25
C MET A 218 -14.39 3.27 1.06
N TRP A 219 -13.07 3.12 0.94
CA TRP A 219 -12.14 4.23 0.75
C TRP A 219 -11.16 3.94 -0.37
N SER A 220 -10.80 4.97 -1.14
CA SER A 220 -9.61 4.95 -1.99
C SER A 220 -8.54 5.88 -1.44
N ILE A 221 -7.32 5.37 -1.31
CA ILE A 221 -6.17 6.12 -0.82
C ILE A 221 -5.09 6.17 -1.91
N PHE A 222 -4.61 7.37 -2.23
CA PHE A 222 -3.61 7.57 -3.27
C PHE A 222 -2.35 8.21 -2.70
N PRO A 223 -1.15 7.66 -2.94
CA PRO A 223 0.07 8.39 -2.64
C PRO A 223 0.11 9.65 -3.48
N LEU A 224 0.63 10.72 -2.88
CA LEU A 224 0.69 12.00 -3.56
C LEU A 224 1.52 11.97 -4.85
N GLN A 225 2.56 11.13 -4.93
CA GLN A 225 3.36 11.00 -6.15
C GLN A 225 2.51 10.54 -7.35
N ASP A 226 1.60 9.61 -7.12
CA ASP A 226 0.72 9.09 -8.16
C ASP A 226 -0.31 10.14 -8.58
N LEU A 227 -0.78 11.00 -7.66
CA LEU A 227 -1.64 12.14 -8.00
C LEU A 227 -0.91 13.21 -8.80
N LEU A 228 0.34 13.53 -8.43
CA LEU A 228 1.16 14.50 -9.16
C LEU A 228 1.45 14.04 -10.59
N ALA A 229 1.54 12.73 -10.80
CA ALA A 229 1.73 12.13 -12.11
C ALA A 229 0.55 12.32 -13.08
N LEU A 230 -0.58 12.88 -12.63
CA LEU A 230 -1.67 13.35 -13.51
C LEU A 230 -1.26 14.56 -14.38
N LYS A 231 -0.10 15.18 -14.12
CA LYS A 231 0.40 16.32 -14.88
C LYS A 231 1.91 16.23 -15.08
N GLU A 232 2.34 16.29 -16.33
CA GLU A 232 3.76 16.10 -16.71
C GLU A 232 4.70 17.13 -16.07
N ASP A 233 4.19 18.33 -15.76
CA ASP A 233 4.94 19.40 -15.10
C ASP A 233 5.55 18.99 -13.75
N TYR A 234 4.99 17.96 -13.09
CA TYR A 234 5.47 17.44 -11.82
C TYR A 234 6.33 16.17 -11.96
N THR A 235 6.44 15.61 -13.17
CA THR A 235 7.11 14.33 -13.45
C THR A 235 8.51 14.49 -14.05
N THR A 236 9.13 15.66 -13.90
CA THR A 236 10.41 15.99 -14.55
C THR A 236 11.62 15.21 -14.02
N ARG A 237 11.50 14.53 -12.87
CA ARG A 237 12.56 13.70 -12.28
C ARG A 237 12.40 12.24 -12.71
N PRO A 238 13.48 11.44 -12.70
CA PRO A 238 13.39 10.00 -12.95
C PRO A 238 12.41 9.34 -11.97
N ALA A 239 11.52 8.48 -12.48
CA ALA A 239 10.45 7.89 -11.68
C ALA A 239 10.97 7.11 -10.46
N VAL A 240 12.09 6.39 -10.60
CA VAL A 240 12.72 5.62 -9.51
C VAL A 240 13.07 6.50 -8.31
N GLU A 241 13.47 7.76 -8.52
CA GLU A 241 13.81 8.70 -7.45
C GLU A 241 12.58 9.18 -6.65
N GLU A 242 11.37 8.88 -7.12
CA GLU A 242 10.11 9.20 -6.44
C GLU A 242 9.73 8.16 -5.38
N THR A 243 10.43 7.02 -5.39
CA THR A 243 10.21 5.91 -4.47
C THR A 243 10.55 6.31 -3.04
N ILE A 244 9.63 5.97 -2.15
CA ILE A 244 9.65 6.34 -0.74
C ILE A 244 10.65 5.48 0.03
N ASN A 245 10.42 4.18 -0.03
CA ASN A 245 11.13 3.16 0.71
C ASN A 245 11.31 1.95 -0.20
N ASP A 246 12.41 1.23 0.04
CA ASP A 246 12.67 -0.08 -0.54
C ASP A 246 12.97 -1.01 0.64
N PRO A 247 12.01 -1.83 1.07
CA PRO A 247 12.17 -2.73 2.21
C PRO A 247 13.33 -3.72 2.05
N THR A 248 13.74 -4.02 0.81
CA THR A 248 14.85 -4.93 0.52
C THR A 248 16.23 -4.29 0.74
N ASN A 249 16.27 -2.95 0.77
CA ASN A 249 17.49 -2.18 0.87
C ASN A 249 17.54 -1.37 2.17
N PRO A 250 18.23 -1.84 3.23
CA PRO A 250 18.31 -1.13 4.49
C PRO A 250 19.06 0.22 4.41
N LYS A 251 19.73 0.50 3.28
CA LYS A 251 20.40 1.79 3.01
C LYS A 251 19.49 2.76 2.22
N HIS A 252 18.32 2.31 1.78
CA HIS A 252 17.33 3.17 1.16
C HIS A 252 16.53 3.90 2.25
N TYR A 253 16.92 5.14 2.52
CA TYR A 253 16.28 5.96 3.55
C TYR A 253 15.13 6.79 2.97
N TRP A 254 14.09 7.00 3.76
CA TRP A 254 12.91 7.87 3.59
C TRP A 254 13.25 9.34 3.23
N ARG A 255 13.79 9.56 2.04
CA ARG A 255 14.39 10.83 1.62
C ARG A 255 13.59 11.58 0.57
N TYR A 256 12.55 10.97 0.01
CA TYR A 256 11.72 11.65 -0.97
C TYR A 256 11.18 12.98 -0.42
N ARG A 257 11.22 14.00 -1.28
CA ARG A 257 10.71 15.35 -1.02
C ARG A 257 9.99 15.84 -2.26
N MET A 258 8.83 16.44 -2.03
CA MET A 258 8.02 17.05 -3.07
C MET A 258 8.74 18.23 -3.71
N CYS A 259 8.55 18.40 -5.02
CA CYS A 259 8.88 19.62 -5.74
C CYS A 259 7.57 20.21 -6.25
N LEU A 260 7.18 21.37 -5.73
CA LEU A 260 5.86 21.99 -6.02
C LEU A 260 5.90 23.01 -7.14
N CYS A 261 7.07 23.24 -7.73
CA CYS A 261 7.23 24.13 -8.85
C CYS A 261 8.06 23.42 -9.92
N PRO A 262 7.64 23.44 -11.20
CA PRO A 262 8.40 22.86 -12.30
C PRO A 262 9.85 23.38 -12.36
N LEU A 263 10.05 24.66 -11.99
CA LEU A 263 11.38 25.29 -11.87
C LEU A 263 12.21 24.74 -10.68
N CYS A 264 11.56 24.39 -9.56
CA CYS A 264 12.23 23.78 -8.41
C CYS A 264 12.61 22.32 -8.67
N CYS A 265 11.87 21.61 -9.52
CA CYS A 265 12.22 20.24 -9.90
C CYS A 265 13.58 20.18 -10.64
N LEU A 266 13.95 21.24 -11.37
CA LEU A 266 15.21 21.34 -12.12
C LEU A 266 16.42 21.74 -11.27
N SER A 267 16.22 22.23 -10.04
CA SER A 267 17.26 22.90 -9.24
C SER A 267 17.60 22.20 -7.93
N ILE A 268 17.11 20.98 -7.68
CA ILE A 268 17.61 20.15 -6.57
C ILE A 268 18.98 19.56 -6.96
N PRO A 269 20.07 19.90 -6.26
CA PRO A 269 21.37 19.32 -6.57
C PRO A 269 21.36 17.81 -6.27
N HIS A 270 22.02 17.01 -7.11
CA HIS A 270 22.32 15.59 -6.87
C HIS A 270 23.24 15.33 -5.64
N SER A 271 23.52 16.34 -4.80
CA SER A 271 24.43 16.23 -3.68
C SER A 271 23.74 15.83 -2.38
N GLN A 272 24.33 14.84 -1.71
CA GLN A 272 23.87 14.30 -0.44
C GLN A 272 23.78 15.39 0.65
N PRO A 273 22.63 15.56 1.33
CA PRO A 273 22.58 16.40 2.51
C PRO A 273 23.26 15.70 3.69
N THR A 274 24.23 16.38 4.31
CA THR A 274 25.10 15.91 5.40
C THR A 274 24.45 15.84 6.78
N SER A 275 23.11 15.88 6.90
CA SER A 275 22.45 15.82 8.20
C SER A 275 21.43 14.67 8.29
N LYS A 276 21.66 13.78 9.26
CA LYS A 276 20.77 12.69 9.67
C LYS A 276 19.49 13.23 10.35
N ARG A 277 18.70 14.06 9.68
CA ARG A 277 17.35 14.38 10.15
C ARG A 277 16.38 13.33 9.62
N LYS A 278 16.13 12.31 10.44
CA LYS A 278 15.07 11.31 10.27
C LYS A 278 13.72 12.01 10.34
N ALA A 279 13.18 12.40 9.20
CA ALA A 279 11.78 12.79 9.09
C ALA A 279 11.31 12.46 7.67
N GLY A 280 10.76 11.27 7.48
CA GLY A 280 9.98 10.91 6.30
C GLY A 280 8.59 11.50 6.49
N TRP A 281 8.13 12.29 5.53
CA TRP A 281 6.83 12.96 5.58
C TRP A 281 6.06 12.58 4.32
N TRP A 282 4.80 12.17 4.47
CA TRP A 282 4.00 11.53 3.42
C TRP A 282 2.62 12.14 3.34
N TRP A 283 2.10 12.17 2.12
CA TRP A 283 0.79 12.71 1.82
C TRP A 283 -0.02 11.66 1.09
N TRP A 284 -1.26 11.50 1.55
CA TRP A 284 -2.23 10.60 0.96
C TRP A 284 -3.54 11.37 0.74
N LEU A 285 -4.13 11.23 -0.43
CA LEU A 285 -5.51 11.68 -0.65
C LEU A 285 -6.43 10.51 -0.36
N MET A 286 -7.40 10.70 0.53
CA MET A 286 -8.44 9.71 0.77
C MET A 286 -9.76 10.18 0.15
N VAL A 287 -10.42 9.26 -0.55
CA VAL A 287 -11.69 9.46 -1.24
C VAL A 287 -12.72 8.52 -0.61
N ASP A 288 -13.84 9.08 -0.16
CA ASP A 288 -15.01 8.32 0.31
C ASP A 288 -15.71 7.71 -0.90
N ASN A 289 -15.81 6.39 -0.91
CA ASN A 289 -16.47 5.63 -1.96
C ASN A 289 -17.88 5.17 -1.51
N GLY A 290 -18.45 5.69 -0.43
CA GLY A 290 -19.81 5.38 -0.02
C GLY A 290 -20.91 5.94 -0.95
N ASN A 291 -21.96 5.15 -1.20
CA ASN A 291 -23.18 5.55 -1.92
C ASN A 291 -24.23 6.26 -1.01
N GLY A 292 -23.83 6.74 0.17
CA GLY A 292 -24.73 7.36 1.14
C GLY A 292 -25.11 8.78 0.72
N GLY A 293 -26.31 8.95 0.16
CA GLY A 293 -26.89 10.26 -0.09
C GLY A 293 -27.03 11.05 1.21
N GLY A 294 -26.29 12.16 1.32
CA GLY A 294 -26.39 13.09 2.45
C GLY A 294 -25.12 13.21 3.27
N CYS A 295 -24.04 13.70 2.67
CA CYS A 295 -23.00 14.39 3.43
C CYS A 295 -22.21 15.31 2.49
N ASP A 296 -22.72 16.53 2.30
CA ASP A 296 -21.89 17.63 1.82
C ASP A 296 -20.69 17.78 2.77
N ASP A 297 -19.48 17.76 2.22
CA ASP A 297 -18.17 18.11 2.81
C ASP A 297 -17.26 17.01 3.40
N ARG A 298 -17.20 15.77 2.87
CA ARG A 298 -16.17 14.81 3.33
C ARG A 298 -15.12 14.45 2.27
N TRP A 299 -14.15 15.35 2.09
CA TRP A 299 -12.78 14.95 1.77
C TRP A 299 -12.01 14.82 3.09
N LEU A 300 -11.54 13.63 3.45
CA LEU A 300 -10.58 13.49 4.54
C LEU A 300 -9.18 13.43 3.93
N VAL A 301 -8.55 14.59 3.71
CA VAL A 301 -7.11 14.62 3.47
C VAL A 301 -6.45 14.31 4.82
N MET A 302 -6.03 13.07 5.05
CA MET A 302 -5.20 12.78 6.22
C MET A 302 -3.79 13.30 5.97
N VAL A 303 -3.42 14.30 6.78
CA VAL A 303 -2.17 15.04 6.69
C VAL A 303 -1.15 14.47 7.67
N GLY A 304 -0.14 13.78 7.16
CA GLY A 304 1.05 13.39 7.91
C GLY A 304 2.17 14.43 7.80
N CYS A 305 2.06 15.51 8.59
CA CYS A 305 3.05 16.53 8.99
C CYS A 305 4.09 17.10 7.97
N VAL A 306 4.31 18.41 8.11
CA VAL A 306 4.67 19.39 7.07
C VAL A 306 6.15 19.78 7.04
N HIS A 307 6.67 20.04 5.83
CA HIS A 307 7.38 21.28 5.45
C HIS A 307 6.96 21.77 4.04
N VAL A 308 5.69 21.55 3.68
CA VAL A 308 5.04 22.11 2.50
C VAL A 308 3.66 22.60 2.90
N THR A 309 3.32 23.86 2.59
CA THR A 309 1.96 24.37 2.76
C THR A 309 1.06 23.76 1.68
N MET A 310 -0.01 23.09 2.12
CA MET A 310 -1.09 22.57 1.24
C MET A 310 -1.61 23.66 0.27
N GLU A 311 -1.49 24.92 0.67
CA GLU A 311 -1.83 26.11 -0.11
C GLU A 311 -1.20 26.13 -1.51
N SER A 312 0.05 25.68 -1.67
CA SER A 312 0.71 25.67 -2.99
C SER A 312 0.10 24.62 -3.92
N LEU A 313 -0.26 23.43 -3.42
CA LEU A 313 -0.96 22.41 -4.21
C LEU A 313 -2.38 22.86 -4.57
N LEU A 314 -3.10 23.41 -3.59
CA LEU A 314 -4.45 23.93 -3.79
C LEU A 314 -4.49 25.15 -4.71
N SER A 315 -3.34 25.82 -4.92
CA SER A 315 -3.22 26.93 -5.86
C SER A 315 -3.15 26.50 -7.33
N ASP A 316 -2.70 25.27 -7.63
CA ASP A 316 -2.76 24.71 -8.99
C ASP A 316 -4.21 24.29 -9.30
N LYS A 317 -4.91 25.21 -9.98
CA LYS A 317 -6.32 25.01 -10.35
C LYS A 317 -6.51 23.91 -11.37
N ASP A 318 -5.53 23.65 -12.23
CA ASP A 318 -5.63 22.63 -13.27
C ASP A 318 -5.49 21.24 -12.66
N LEU A 319 -4.47 21.01 -11.83
CA LEU A 319 -4.32 19.75 -11.09
C LEU A 319 -5.54 19.50 -10.20
N THR A 320 -5.97 20.53 -9.46
CA THR A 320 -7.16 20.44 -8.60
C THR A 320 -8.42 20.10 -9.42
N LYS A 321 -8.55 20.66 -10.63
CA LYS A 321 -9.67 20.37 -11.53
C LYS A 321 -9.59 18.93 -12.04
N THR A 322 -8.44 18.44 -12.48
CA THR A 322 -8.26 17.05 -12.93
C THR A 322 -8.64 16.06 -11.84
N ILE A 323 -8.20 16.28 -10.59
CA ILE A 323 -8.57 15.41 -9.45
C ILE A 323 -10.07 15.48 -9.17
N LYS A 324 -10.69 16.67 -9.25
CA LYS A 324 -12.14 16.82 -9.08
C LYS A 324 -12.92 16.12 -10.18
N ASP A 325 -12.48 16.23 -11.43
CA ASP A 325 -13.13 15.63 -12.59
C ASP A 325 -12.99 14.10 -12.56
N LEU A 326 -11.85 13.56 -12.10
CA LEU A 326 -11.64 12.13 -11.83
C LEU A 326 -12.71 11.58 -10.88
N VAL A 327 -12.97 12.29 -9.77
CA VAL A 327 -13.97 11.86 -8.79
C VAL A 327 -15.40 12.07 -9.29
N ARG A 328 -15.70 13.19 -9.97
CA ARG A 328 -17.03 13.42 -10.54
C ARG A 328 -17.40 12.42 -11.64
N GLY A 329 -16.44 12.10 -12.51
CA GLY A 329 -16.63 11.16 -13.62
C GLY A 329 -16.91 9.73 -13.18
N SER A 330 -16.59 9.38 -11.92
CA SER A 330 -16.84 8.07 -11.33
C SER A 330 -18.29 7.86 -10.83
N GLY A 331 -19.14 8.90 -10.88
CA GLY A 331 -20.51 8.83 -10.37
C GLY A 331 -20.62 8.95 -8.84
N ARG A 332 -19.54 9.31 -8.15
CA ARG A 332 -19.49 9.45 -6.69
C ARG A 332 -19.78 10.87 -6.21
N PHE A 333 -20.28 10.97 -4.98
CA PHE A 333 -20.79 12.20 -4.40
C PHE A 333 -19.68 13.24 -4.16
N TYR A 334 -19.95 14.50 -4.49
CA TYR A 334 -19.07 15.64 -4.30
C TYR A 334 -19.79 16.74 -3.51
N PRO A 335 -19.15 17.39 -2.53
CA PRO A 335 -19.73 18.55 -1.86
C PRO A 335 -19.80 19.77 -2.78
N GLN A 336 -21.00 20.29 -3.09
CA GLN A 336 -21.12 21.57 -3.78
C GLN A 336 -20.76 22.73 -2.81
N LYS A 337 -19.55 23.28 -2.92
CA LYS A 337 -19.28 24.62 -2.38
C LYS A 337 -19.53 25.69 -3.44
N ASP A 338 -20.62 26.42 -3.22
CA ASP A 338 -20.95 27.78 -3.67
C ASP A 338 -20.40 28.21 -5.05
N LEU A 339 -21.24 27.99 -6.07
CA LEU A 339 -21.20 28.70 -7.35
C LEU A 339 -22.40 29.66 -7.46
N GLU A 340 -22.75 30.36 -6.37
CA GLU A 340 -23.76 31.42 -6.39
C GLU A 340 -23.31 32.66 -5.60
N SER A 341 -22.24 33.30 -6.05
CA SER A 341 -21.98 34.70 -5.69
C SER A 341 -21.52 35.45 -6.94
N GLY A 342 -22.46 35.76 -7.83
CA GLY A 342 -22.12 36.45 -9.08
C GLY A 342 -23.30 36.77 -10.00
N GLN A 343 -24.13 37.72 -9.58
CA GLN A 343 -24.97 38.58 -10.43
C GLN A 343 -26.09 37.94 -11.29
N ALA A 344 -27.32 38.03 -10.79
CA ALA A 344 -28.47 38.40 -11.61
C ALA A 344 -29.50 39.18 -10.77
N LYS A 345 -29.26 40.50 -10.61
CA LYS A 345 -30.34 41.45 -10.28
C LYS A 345 -31.23 41.56 -11.51
N LEU A 346 -32.41 40.93 -11.50
CA LEU A 346 -33.49 41.27 -12.42
C LEU A 346 -34.82 41.40 -11.64
N LYS A 347 -35.12 42.67 -11.38
CA LYS A 347 -36.40 43.33 -11.04
C LYS A 347 -37.62 42.42 -10.86
N LEU A 348 -38.10 42.30 -9.61
CA LEU A 348 -39.51 42.04 -9.35
C LEU A 348 -40.28 43.36 -9.55
N GLY A 349 -41.02 43.43 -10.66
CA GLY A 349 -42.08 44.41 -10.85
C GLY A 349 -43.28 44.01 -10.02
N SER A 350 -43.81 44.98 -9.28
CA SER A 350 -45.12 44.95 -8.63
C SER A 350 -46.22 44.65 -9.63
N GLU A 351 -47.10 43.69 -9.31
CA GLU A 351 -48.57 43.83 -9.43
C GLU A 351 -49.29 42.58 -8.89
N HIS A 352 -50.16 42.81 -7.92
CA HIS A 352 -51.25 41.90 -7.52
C HIS A 352 -52.32 41.90 -8.63
N PRO A 353 -53.05 40.79 -8.86
CA PRO A 353 -54.29 40.63 -8.09
C PRO A 353 -54.66 39.19 -7.68
N SER A 354 -55.52 39.19 -6.68
CA SER A 354 -56.40 38.16 -6.11
C SER A 354 -56.95 37.08 -7.07
N GLN A 355 -57.09 35.85 -6.55
CA GLN A 355 -58.39 35.17 -6.42
C GLN A 355 -58.32 33.88 -5.57
N THR A 356 -59.46 33.58 -4.96
CA THR A 356 -59.75 32.67 -3.85
C THR A 356 -60.35 31.36 -4.36
N GLN A 357 -60.01 30.19 -3.78
CA GLN A 357 -60.91 29.03 -3.49
C GLN A 357 -60.06 27.82 -3.02
N LYS A 358 -60.11 27.41 -1.75
CA LYS A 358 -61.07 26.48 -1.08
C LYS A 358 -61.15 25.07 -1.69
N TYR A 359 -60.52 24.10 -1.02
CA TYR A 359 -61.01 22.74 -0.68
C TYR A 359 -60.12 22.28 0.52
N GLY A 360 -60.57 21.79 1.67
CA GLY A 360 -61.81 21.13 2.04
C GLY A 360 -61.49 19.78 2.68
N LEU A 361 -60.92 19.76 3.89
CA LEU A 361 -60.75 18.55 4.71
C LEU A 361 -62.04 18.26 5.48
N ALA A 362 -62.60 17.07 5.30
CA ALA A 362 -63.66 16.55 6.15
C ALA A 362 -63.24 15.17 6.67
N ASN A 363 -62.97 15.10 7.98
CA ASN A 363 -62.96 13.86 8.74
C ASN A 363 -64.36 13.61 9.30
N LYS A 364 -64.88 12.40 9.09
CA LYS A 364 -65.64 11.64 10.09
C LYS A 364 -65.45 10.15 9.82
#